data_AF-A0A2E0Z0E0-F1
#
_entry.id   AF-A0A2E0Z0E0-F1
#
_cell.length_a   1.000
_cell.length_b   1.000
_cell.length_c   1.000
_cell.angle_alpha   90.00
_cell.angle_beta   90.00
_cell.angle_gamma   90.00
#
_symmetry.space_group_name_H-M   'P 1'
#
loop_
_entity.id
_entity.type
_entity.pdbx_description
1 polymer ?
#
loop_
_entity_poly.entity_id
_entity_poly.type
_entity_poly.pdbx_seq_one_letter_code
_entity_poly.pdbx_strand_id
1 'polypeptide(L)'
;MKTRYTALALAGSLVVLAGCSTTNATGGDSAAVQSQLEDAQARAQQSAAEAERLRTELSSARTAGTSAADLLPPNAEPGHCYARVLIPAQYESGSETVLASAASQRIEIIPARYDYVDETVMVEEESTRLEIIPATYKTVSERVMVEPEKTVIREVPAQYEEVAETILVKPAYTMWKKGRGPIERLDSSTGEIMCLVEVPAEYKTVTKRVVKAPARTVEEVIPAKYETISRKVVDTPASTREIPVPARYETVKVRKLVSEASSKAVDIPAQYRTVPTRKLVRDSRLEWREILCETNTTRGVVSRLQSALNTKGYDAGAVDGILGNQTLAAVKKYQLDNNMASGQLTIKVLDDLGVSL
;
A
#
# COMPACT_ATOMS: atom_id res chain seq x y z
N MET A 1 71.40 -1.46 -30.12
CA MET A 1 71.97 -0.43 -29.24
C MET A 1 70.83 0.24 -28.49
N LYS A 2 70.80 0.11 -27.17
CA LYS A 2 69.80 0.71 -26.27
C LYS A 2 70.25 2.14 -25.94
N THR A 3 69.41 3.13 -26.19
CA THR A 3 69.62 4.49 -25.67
C THR A 3 68.46 4.84 -24.77
N ARG A 4 68.72 4.79 -23.47
CA ARG A 4 67.81 5.17 -22.38
C ARG A 4 67.85 6.69 -22.26
N TYR A 5 66.71 7.37 -22.39
CA TYR A 5 66.56 8.75 -21.91
C TYR A 5 65.97 8.69 -20.50
N THR A 6 66.82 9.08 -19.55
CA THR A 6 66.51 9.33 -18.14
C THR A 6 65.57 10.52 -18.02
N ALA A 7 64.36 10.30 -17.52
CA ALA A 7 63.46 11.36 -17.09
C ALA A 7 63.90 11.87 -15.71
N LEU A 8 64.30 13.14 -15.66
CA LEU A 8 64.59 13.88 -14.44
C LEU A 8 63.25 14.21 -13.77
N ALA A 9 62.90 13.51 -12.70
CA ALA A 9 61.76 13.85 -11.84
C ALA A 9 62.18 15.00 -10.92
N LEU A 10 61.70 16.21 -11.21
CA LEU A 10 61.79 17.33 -10.27
C LEU A 10 60.80 17.08 -9.13
N ALA A 11 61.37 16.72 -7.97
CA ALA A 11 60.69 16.61 -6.71
C ALA A 11 60.14 17.98 -6.29
N GLY A 12 58.82 18.17 -6.42
CA GLY A 12 58.11 19.26 -5.78
C GLY A 12 58.02 19.01 -4.28
N SER A 13 58.80 19.76 -3.51
CA SER A 13 58.85 19.75 -2.05
C SER A 13 57.46 19.87 -1.43
N LEU A 14 57.08 18.82 -0.71
CA LEU A 14 55.98 18.80 0.24
C LEU A 14 56.40 19.63 1.48
N VAL A 15 55.97 20.89 1.58
CA VAL A 15 56.08 21.66 2.83
C VAL A 15 54.85 21.33 3.69
N VAL A 16 54.98 20.31 4.52
CA VAL A 16 54.05 20.06 5.63
C VAL A 16 54.55 20.86 6.82
N LEU A 17 54.02 22.07 7.00
CA LEU A 17 54.10 22.77 8.28
C LEU A 17 52.93 22.29 9.14
N ALA A 18 53.19 21.25 9.93
CA ALA A 18 52.38 20.88 11.07
C ALA A 18 52.49 21.97 12.13
N GLY A 19 51.48 22.84 12.21
CA GLY A 19 51.24 23.75 13.31
C GLY A 19 49.86 23.50 13.89
N CYS A 20 49.71 22.46 14.69
CA CYS A 20 48.50 22.25 15.48
C CYS A 20 48.49 23.25 16.64
N SER A 21 47.81 24.40 16.47
CA SER A 21 47.23 25.11 17.62
C SER A 21 45.77 24.71 17.73
N THR A 22 45.47 23.83 18.68
CA THR A 22 44.11 23.43 19.01
C THR A 22 43.39 24.58 19.71
N THR A 23 42.68 25.40 18.94
CA THR A 23 41.53 26.15 19.44
C THR A 23 40.28 25.41 18.99
N ASN A 24 39.58 24.81 19.95
CA ASN A 24 38.24 24.26 19.79
C ASN A 24 37.31 25.40 19.34
N ALA A 25 37.16 25.56 18.02
CA ALA A 25 36.05 26.25 17.41
C ALA A 25 34.95 25.21 17.20
N THR A 26 33.86 25.42 17.92
CA THR A 26 32.54 24.82 17.78
C THR A 26 32.19 24.43 16.34
N GLY A 27 31.72 23.19 16.17
CA GLY A 27 31.39 22.57 14.89
C GLY A 27 30.52 23.44 13.98
N GLY A 28 31.12 23.88 12.88
CA GLY A 28 30.44 24.19 11.63
C GLY A 28 30.71 23.04 10.66
N ASP A 29 29.65 22.56 10.00
CA ASP A 29 29.58 21.35 9.18
C ASP A 29 30.82 21.07 8.31
N SER A 30 31.69 20.16 8.77
CA SER A 30 32.83 19.66 7.99
C SER A 30 32.39 19.04 6.65
N ALA A 31 31.17 18.51 6.59
CA ALA A 31 30.55 17.99 5.38
C ALA A 31 30.30 19.09 4.32
N ALA A 32 29.94 20.31 4.72
CA ALA A 32 29.70 21.41 3.80
C ALA A 32 31.01 21.89 3.16
N VAL A 33 32.09 21.93 3.94
CA VAL A 33 33.44 22.29 3.44
C VAL A 33 33.96 21.22 2.47
N GLN A 34 33.70 19.94 2.75
CA GLN A 34 34.09 18.84 1.88
C GLN A 34 33.37 18.88 0.52
N SER A 35 32.05 19.13 0.54
CA SER A 35 31.25 19.30 -0.69
C SER A 35 31.71 20.50 -1.52
N GLN A 36 32.03 21.63 -0.90
CA GLN A 36 32.56 22.80 -1.61
C GLN A 36 33.91 22.53 -2.28
N LEU A 37 34.76 21.68 -1.68
CA LEU A 37 36.05 21.30 -2.26
C LEU A 37 35.87 20.39 -3.49
N GLU A 38 34.96 19.42 -3.43
CA GLU A 38 34.64 18.52 -4.55
C GLU A 38 34.04 19.30 -5.74
N ASP A 39 33.13 20.25 -5.48
CA ASP A 39 32.56 21.12 -6.50
C ASP A 39 33.62 22.02 -7.15
N ALA A 40 34.55 22.56 -6.36
CA ALA A 40 35.65 23.38 -6.88
C ALA A 40 36.61 22.54 -7.74
N GLN A 41 36.90 21.30 -7.34
CA GLN A 41 37.71 20.37 -8.12
C GLN A 41 37.03 19.97 -9.44
N ALA A 42 35.72 19.72 -9.42
CA ALA A 42 34.94 19.41 -10.62
C ALA A 42 34.95 20.58 -11.63
N ARG A 43 34.75 21.83 -11.15
CA ARG A 43 34.84 23.03 -11.99
C ARG A 43 36.24 23.24 -12.58
N ALA A 44 37.29 22.94 -11.82
CA ALA A 44 38.67 23.02 -12.31
C ALA A 44 38.99 21.95 -13.37
N GLN A 45 38.45 20.74 -13.22
CA GLN A 45 38.59 19.69 -14.24
C GLN A 45 37.82 20.03 -15.53
N GLN A 46 36.64 20.63 -15.41
CA GLN A 46 35.85 21.09 -16.55
C GLN A 46 36.57 22.19 -17.34
N SER A 47 37.12 23.20 -16.66
CA SER A 47 37.86 24.29 -17.33
C SER A 47 39.15 23.81 -17.99
N ALA A 48 39.84 22.82 -17.39
CA ALA A 48 41.01 22.21 -18.00
C ALA A 48 40.67 21.43 -19.28
N ALA A 49 39.55 20.69 -19.29
CA ALA A 49 39.07 19.96 -20.47
C ALA A 49 38.64 20.92 -21.59
N GLU A 50 37.98 22.03 -21.25
CA GLU A 50 37.61 23.07 -22.20
C GLU A 50 38.84 23.76 -22.81
N ALA A 51 39.86 24.07 -22.00
CA ALA A 51 41.11 24.66 -22.46
C ALA A 51 41.85 23.75 -23.46
N GLU A 52 41.83 22.43 -23.25
CA GLU A 52 42.49 21.49 -24.15
C GLU A 52 41.73 21.31 -25.47
N ARG A 53 40.39 21.36 -25.42
CA ARG A 53 39.55 21.43 -26.64
C ARG A 53 39.86 22.67 -27.46
N LEU A 54 39.89 23.84 -26.82
CA LEU A 54 40.22 25.12 -27.48
C LEU A 54 41.64 25.11 -28.07
N ARG A 55 42.62 24.54 -27.38
CA ARG A 55 43.98 24.36 -27.94
C ARG A 55 44.00 23.48 -29.18
N THR A 56 43.24 22.39 -29.16
CA THR A 56 43.14 21.47 -30.29
C THR A 56 42.51 22.17 -31.50
N GLU A 57 41.41 22.91 -31.31
CA GLU A 57 40.79 23.74 -32.35
C GLU A 57 41.72 24.84 -32.87
N LEU A 58 42.50 25.48 -31.99
CA LEU A 58 43.46 26.50 -32.41
C LEU A 58 44.61 25.88 -33.24
N SER A 59 45.03 24.65 -32.91
CA SER A 59 46.09 23.94 -33.62
C SER A 59 45.66 23.45 -35.01
N SER A 60 44.40 23.02 -35.16
CA SER A 60 43.81 22.67 -36.45
C SER A 60 43.59 23.91 -37.32
N ALA A 61 43.22 25.04 -36.73
CA ALA A 61 43.16 26.32 -37.43
C ALA A 61 44.55 26.81 -37.89
N ARG A 62 45.61 26.52 -37.13
CA ARG A 62 46.99 26.94 -37.46
C ARG A 62 47.63 26.12 -38.58
N THR A 63 47.23 24.86 -38.73
CA THR A 63 47.63 23.99 -39.85
C THR A 63 46.87 24.31 -41.14
N ALA A 64 45.77 25.05 -41.06
CA ALA A 64 45.12 25.70 -42.21
C ALA A 64 45.80 27.02 -42.64
N GLY A 65 46.94 27.38 -42.02
CA GLY A 65 47.75 28.53 -42.39
C GLY A 65 48.41 28.35 -43.76
N THR A 66 47.84 29.04 -44.74
CA THR A 66 48.31 29.32 -46.11
C THR A 66 49.82 29.15 -46.30
N SER A 67 50.22 28.17 -47.11
CA SER A 67 51.62 28.03 -47.52
C SER A 67 52.07 29.27 -48.30
N ALA A 68 53.36 29.63 -48.25
CA ALA A 68 53.89 30.77 -49.01
C ALA A 68 53.66 30.67 -50.53
N ALA A 69 53.37 29.46 -51.05
CA ALA A 69 53.00 29.21 -52.43
C ALA A 69 51.58 29.68 -52.81
N ASP A 70 50.67 29.88 -51.84
CA ASP A 70 49.32 30.42 -52.09
C ASP A 70 49.27 31.96 -52.08
N LEU A 71 50.35 32.62 -51.63
CA LEU A 71 50.42 34.08 -51.52
C LEU A 71 50.68 34.78 -52.87
N LEU A 72 51.19 34.05 -53.87
CA LEU A 72 51.49 34.57 -55.20
C LEU A 72 50.62 33.85 -56.25
N PRO A 73 50.26 34.52 -57.36
CA PRO A 73 49.53 33.88 -58.44
C PRO A 73 50.35 32.73 -59.04
N PRO A 74 49.77 31.52 -59.15
CA PRO A 74 50.45 30.41 -59.79
C PRO A 74 50.57 30.65 -61.30
N ASN A 75 51.74 30.36 -61.88
CA ASN A 75 52.02 30.48 -63.32
C ASN A 75 51.81 31.89 -63.92
N ALA A 76 52.36 32.92 -63.27
CA ALA A 76 52.26 34.29 -63.79
C ALA A 76 53.15 34.54 -65.03
N GLU A 77 52.57 35.13 -66.07
CA GLU A 77 53.26 35.49 -67.32
C GLU A 77 53.62 36.99 -67.36
N PRO A 78 54.78 37.38 -67.93
CA PRO A 78 55.14 38.79 -68.09
C PRO A 78 54.11 39.57 -68.92
N GLY A 79 53.65 40.71 -68.41
CA GLY A 79 52.67 41.57 -69.10
C GLY A 79 51.20 41.30 -68.74
N HIS A 80 50.93 40.28 -67.92
CA HIS A 80 49.59 39.93 -67.43
C HIS A 80 49.37 40.38 -65.98
N CYS A 81 48.13 40.67 -65.62
CA CYS A 81 47.75 41.13 -64.28
C CYS A 81 46.87 40.09 -63.60
N TYR A 82 47.15 39.80 -62.34
CA TYR A 82 46.41 38.80 -61.58
C TYR A 82 45.84 39.41 -60.31
N ALA A 83 44.62 39.02 -59.95
CA ALA A 83 44.00 39.40 -58.69
C ALA A 83 43.26 38.20 -58.08
N ARG A 84 43.14 38.20 -56.75
CA ARG A 84 42.31 37.24 -56.03
C ARG A 84 40.85 37.66 -56.19
N VAL A 85 40.08 36.82 -56.86
CA VAL A 85 38.66 37.05 -57.14
C VAL A 85 37.80 36.03 -56.39
N LEU A 86 36.60 36.44 -56.00
CA LEU A 86 35.68 35.60 -55.25
C LEU A 86 34.91 34.69 -56.21
N ILE A 87 35.17 33.39 -56.15
CA ILE A 87 34.35 32.37 -56.80
C ILE A 87 33.13 32.12 -55.91
N PRO A 88 31.90 32.34 -56.40
CA PRO A 88 30.70 32.14 -55.58
C PRO A 88 30.50 30.66 -55.24
N ALA A 89 29.87 30.40 -54.10
CA ALA A 89 29.49 29.07 -53.65
C ALA A 89 28.53 28.40 -54.65
N GLN A 90 28.74 27.12 -54.92
CA GLN A 90 27.89 26.33 -55.82
C GLN A 90 26.90 25.51 -55.00
N TYR A 91 25.63 25.57 -55.37
CA TYR A 91 24.53 24.87 -54.72
C TYR A 91 23.86 23.92 -55.71
N GLU A 92 23.49 22.74 -55.22
CA GLU A 92 22.65 21.79 -55.93
C GLU A 92 21.23 21.90 -55.38
N SER A 93 20.27 22.12 -56.27
CA SER A 93 18.85 22.13 -55.92
C SER A 93 18.36 20.69 -55.83
N GLY A 94 17.88 20.32 -54.65
CA GLY A 94 17.25 19.03 -54.40
C GLY A 94 15.84 19.21 -53.86
N SER A 95 15.17 18.10 -53.65
CA SER A 95 13.89 18.05 -52.96
C SER A 95 13.92 16.94 -51.93
N GLU A 96 13.59 17.26 -50.69
CA GLU A 96 13.59 16.32 -49.59
C GLU A 96 12.16 16.13 -49.08
N THR A 97 11.71 14.88 -48.98
CA THR A 97 10.42 14.56 -48.38
C THR A 97 10.57 14.56 -46.87
N VAL A 98 9.97 15.53 -46.21
CA VAL A 98 9.96 15.63 -44.75
C VAL A 98 8.60 15.21 -44.20
N LEU A 99 8.61 14.61 -43.01
CA LEU A 99 7.40 14.26 -42.28
C LEU A 99 6.65 15.54 -41.92
N ALA A 100 5.47 15.75 -42.51
CA ALA A 100 4.62 16.91 -42.21
C ALA A 100 3.75 16.65 -40.98
N SER A 101 3.21 15.44 -40.87
CA SER A 101 2.47 14.97 -39.70
C SER A 101 2.71 13.47 -39.49
N ALA A 102 2.95 13.10 -38.24
CA ALA A 102 3.12 11.70 -37.86
C ALA A 102 1.80 10.94 -37.97
N ALA A 103 1.89 9.62 -38.18
CA ALA A 103 0.73 8.75 -38.07
C ALA A 103 0.13 8.87 -36.67
N SER A 104 -1.19 8.98 -36.60
CA SER A 104 -1.91 9.17 -35.34
C SER A 104 -3.18 8.34 -35.34
N GLN A 105 -3.72 8.09 -34.15
CA GLN A 105 -4.97 7.37 -33.99
C GLN A 105 -6.04 8.32 -33.46
N ARG A 106 -7.18 8.36 -34.15
CA ARG A 106 -8.38 9.01 -33.63
C ARG A 106 -9.21 7.98 -32.90
N ILE A 107 -9.51 8.25 -31.64
CA ILE A 107 -10.37 7.40 -30.82
C ILE A 107 -11.81 7.88 -30.99
N GLU A 108 -12.65 7.05 -31.61
CA GLU A 108 -14.10 7.26 -31.65
C GLU A 108 -14.74 6.52 -30.48
N ILE A 109 -15.45 7.26 -29.62
CA ILE A 109 -16.12 6.71 -28.44
C ILE A 109 -17.52 6.25 -28.86
N ILE A 110 -17.80 4.96 -28.74
CA ILE A 110 -19.11 4.36 -28.97
C ILE A 110 -19.80 4.28 -27.60
N PRO A 111 -20.86 5.06 -27.36
CA PRO A 111 -21.51 5.11 -26.05
C PRO A 111 -22.23 3.80 -25.74
N ALA A 112 -22.34 3.51 -24.44
CA ALA A 112 -23.12 2.39 -23.93
C ALA A 112 -24.61 2.51 -24.33
N ARG A 113 -25.23 1.38 -24.69
CA ARG A 113 -26.66 1.31 -25.01
C ARG A 113 -27.41 0.61 -23.88
N TYR A 114 -28.52 1.23 -23.49
CA TYR A 114 -29.44 0.69 -22.50
C TYR A 114 -30.78 0.40 -23.16
N ASP A 115 -31.44 -0.66 -22.69
CA ASP A 115 -32.81 -0.99 -23.08
C ASP A 115 -33.64 -1.36 -21.84
N TYR A 116 -34.95 -1.24 -21.96
CA TYR A 116 -35.89 -1.61 -20.90
C TYR A 116 -36.32 -3.05 -21.10
N VAL A 117 -35.94 -3.91 -20.17
CA VAL A 117 -36.36 -5.31 -20.14
C VAL A 117 -37.35 -5.49 -19.00
N ASP A 118 -38.42 -6.22 -19.27
CA ASP A 118 -39.40 -6.63 -18.28
C ASP A 118 -38.76 -7.72 -17.40
N GLU A 119 -38.48 -7.39 -16.14
CA GLU A 119 -37.94 -8.33 -15.15
C GLU A 119 -38.98 -8.53 -14.04
N THR A 120 -39.28 -9.79 -13.73
CA THR A 120 -40.20 -10.16 -12.64
C THR A 120 -39.45 -10.04 -11.32
N VAL A 121 -39.73 -8.99 -10.56
CA VAL A 121 -39.15 -8.74 -9.25
C VAL A 121 -40.13 -9.21 -8.19
N MET A 122 -39.65 -9.96 -7.19
CA MET A 122 -40.43 -10.34 -6.02
C MET A 122 -40.67 -9.10 -5.17
N VAL A 123 -41.93 -8.65 -5.09
CA VAL A 123 -42.31 -7.45 -4.33
C VAL A 123 -42.71 -7.82 -2.91
N GLU A 124 -43.22 -9.03 -2.72
CA GLU A 124 -43.63 -9.54 -1.42
C GLU A 124 -43.19 -11.00 -1.29
N GLU A 125 -42.46 -11.30 -0.22
CA GLU A 125 -41.96 -12.66 0.06
C GLU A 125 -43.10 -13.59 0.50
N GLU A 126 -42.90 -14.89 0.35
CA GLU A 126 -43.84 -15.86 0.89
C GLU A 126 -43.93 -15.72 2.41
N SER A 127 -45.15 -15.73 2.94
CA SER A 127 -45.37 -15.59 4.37
C SER A 127 -46.45 -16.55 4.86
N THR A 128 -46.34 -16.97 6.11
CA THR A 128 -47.29 -17.90 6.74
C THR A 128 -48.26 -17.14 7.63
N ARG A 129 -49.56 -17.24 7.36
CA ARG A 129 -50.58 -16.73 8.26
C ARG A 129 -51.02 -17.83 9.23
N LEU A 130 -50.98 -17.52 10.52
CA LEU A 130 -51.37 -18.44 11.59
C LEU A 130 -52.87 -18.28 11.92
N GLU A 131 -53.63 -19.37 11.80
CA GLU A 131 -55.01 -19.47 12.29
C GLU A 131 -55.04 -20.30 13.58
N ILE A 132 -55.61 -19.75 14.65
CA ILE A 132 -55.64 -20.38 15.98
C ILE A 132 -56.92 -21.20 16.10
N ILE A 133 -56.79 -22.52 16.16
CA ILE A 133 -57.89 -23.44 16.45
C ILE A 133 -58.01 -23.56 17.98
N PRO A 134 -59.11 -23.10 18.60
CA PRO A 134 -59.25 -23.05 20.05
C PRO A 134 -59.31 -24.45 20.66
N ALA A 135 -58.75 -24.61 21.86
CA ALA A 135 -58.78 -25.87 22.60
C ALA A 135 -60.22 -26.25 22.98
N THR A 136 -60.55 -27.53 22.83
CA THR A 136 -61.81 -28.11 23.31
C THR A 136 -61.57 -28.81 24.65
N TYR A 137 -62.62 -28.89 25.47
CA TYR A 137 -62.52 -29.41 26.82
C TYR A 137 -63.62 -30.44 27.09
N LYS A 138 -63.27 -31.50 27.83
CA LYS A 138 -64.24 -32.48 28.34
C LYS A 138 -64.13 -32.60 29.85
N THR A 139 -65.23 -32.94 30.50
CA THR A 139 -65.28 -33.12 31.95
C THR A 139 -65.08 -34.59 32.29
N VAL A 140 -64.10 -34.90 33.13
CA VAL A 140 -63.82 -36.26 33.61
C VAL A 140 -64.05 -36.31 35.12
N SER A 141 -64.76 -37.34 35.59
CA SER A 141 -65.05 -37.57 37.00
C SER A 141 -64.02 -38.55 37.60
N GLU A 142 -63.35 -38.13 38.67
CA GLU A 142 -62.35 -38.94 39.39
C GLU A 142 -62.77 -39.04 40.87
N ARG A 143 -62.70 -40.25 41.42
CA ARG A 143 -62.96 -40.49 42.85
C ARG A 143 -61.69 -40.28 43.65
N VAL A 144 -61.67 -39.26 44.49
CA VAL A 144 -60.54 -38.92 45.35
C VAL A 144 -60.87 -39.33 46.78
N MET A 145 -59.93 -40.02 47.44
CA MET A 145 -60.05 -40.39 48.85
C MET A 145 -59.91 -39.12 49.69
N VAL A 146 -60.97 -38.78 50.42
CA VAL A 146 -61.02 -37.53 51.20
C VAL A 146 -60.55 -37.77 52.62
N GLU A 147 -60.78 -38.98 53.15
CA GLU A 147 -60.32 -39.35 54.48
C GLU A 147 -59.78 -40.80 54.51
N PRO A 148 -58.52 -41.00 54.97
CA PRO A 148 -57.93 -42.32 55.06
C PRO A 148 -58.46 -43.12 56.28
N GLU A 149 -58.29 -44.43 56.23
CA GLU A 149 -58.59 -45.37 57.31
C GLU A 149 -57.79 -45.05 58.58
N LYS A 150 -58.42 -45.15 59.77
CA LYS A 150 -57.78 -44.85 61.06
C LYS A 150 -58.13 -45.90 62.12
N THR A 151 -57.16 -46.19 62.98
CA THR A 151 -57.27 -47.18 64.08
C THR A 151 -57.32 -46.50 65.44
N VAL A 152 -58.22 -46.93 66.32
CA VAL A 152 -58.38 -46.39 67.68
C VAL A 152 -58.15 -47.49 68.72
N ILE A 153 -57.38 -47.19 69.78
CA ILE A 153 -56.97 -48.15 70.81
C ILE A 153 -57.86 -48.02 72.07
N ARG A 154 -58.37 -49.14 72.60
CA ARG A 154 -59.17 -49.22 73.85
C ARG A 154 -58.45 -50.08 74.91
N GLU A 155 -58.35 -49.61 76.15
CA GLU A 155 -57.63 -50.30 77.26
C GLU A 155 -58.53 -51.15 78.18
N VAL A 156 -58.04 -52.31 78.64
CA VAL A 156 -58.69 -53.20 79.63
C VAL A 156 -57.77 -53.39 80.85
N PRO A 157 -58.22 -53.12 82.10
CA PRO A 157 -57.36 -53.09 83.30
C PRO A 157 -57.04 -54.46 83.93
N ALA A 158 -56.00 -54.50 84.77
CA ALA A 158 -55.43 -55.70 85.41
C ALA A 158 -56.22 -56.23 86.64
N GLN A 159 -56.07 -57.52 86.97
CA GLN A 159 -56.71 -58.19 88.13
C GLN A 159 -55.67 -58.79 89.12
N TYR A 160 -56.00 -58.86 90.42
CA TYR A 160 -55.08 -59.24 91.52
C TYR A 160 -55.69 -60.28 92.51
N GLU A 161 -54.85 -61.07 93.21
CA GLU A 161 -55.22 -62.08 94.25
C GLU A 161 -54.21 -62.08 95.44
N GLU A 162 -54.61 -62.44 96.68
CA GLU A 162 -53.77 -62.35 97.90
C GLU A 162 -53.29 -63.72 98.45
N VAL A 163 -52.02 -63.82 98.88
CA VAL A 163 -51.37 -65.05 99.42
C VAL A 163 -50.60 -64.73 100.71
N ALA A 164 -50.63 -65.61 101.73
CA ALA A 164 -50.02 -65.40 103.06
C ALA A 164 -48.66 -66.12 103.26
N GLU A 165 -47.66 -65.44 103.85
CA GLU A 165 -46.31 -65.96 104.12
C GLU A 165 -45.84 -65.60 105.56
N THR A 166 -45.21 -66.52 106.30
CA THR A 166 -44.73 -66.29 107.69
C THR A 166 -43.23 -66.02 107.74
N ILE A 167 -42.84 -64.88 108.30
CA ILE A 167 -41.45 -64.40 108.33
C ILE A 167 -40.95 -64.30 109.79
N LEU A 168 -39.71 -64.74 110.02
CA LEU A 168 -38.99 -64.63 111.30
C LEU A 168 -38.71 -63.16 111.63
N VAL A 169 -39.24 -62.66 112.74
CA VAL A 169 -39.11 -61.23 113.11
C VAL A 169 -37.89 -60.99 113.98
N LYS A 170 -37.52 -61.95 114.85
CA LYS A 170 -36.36 -61.79 115.72
C LYS A 170 -35.75 -63.13 116.14
N PRO A 171 -34.45 -63.38 115.91
CA PRO A 171 -33.79 -64.63 116.31
C PRO A 171 -33.49 -64.67 117.82
N ALA A 172 -33.26 -65.88 118.35
CA ALA A 172 -32.96 -66.14 119.75
C ALA A 172 -31.60 -65.54 120.16
N TYR A 173 -31.46 -65.08 121.42
CA TYR A 173 -30.21 -64.50 121.93
C TYR A 173 -30.02 -64.73 123.45
N THR A 174 -28.77 -64.66 123.91
CA THR A 174 -28.36 -64.89 125.30
C THR A 174 -28.13 -63.59 126.07
N MET A 175 -28.55 -63.51 127.34
CA MET A 175 -28.30 -62.36 128.24
C MET A 175 -27.87 -62.79 129.66
N TRP A 176 -27.06 -61.98 130.33
CA TRP A 176 -26.54 -62.26 131.68
C TRP A 176 -27.51 -61.79 132.78
N LYS A 177 -27.75 -62.62 133.80
CA LYS A 177 -28.48 -62.27 135.04
C LYS A 177 -27.67 -62.66 136.29
N LYS A 178 -27.73 -61.85 137.35
CA LYS A 178 -27.00 -62.09 138.63
C LYS A 178 -27.52 -63.36 139.32
N GLY A 179 -26.61 -64.27 139.70
CA GLY A 179 -26.92 -65.53 140.38
C GLY A 179 -26.47 -65.51 141.86
N ARG A 180 -27.21 -66.18 142.74
CA ARG A 180 -26.89 -66.28 144.18
C ARG A 180 -26.31 -67.66 144.53
N GLY A 181 -25.18 -67.69 145.22
CA GLY A 181 -24.56 -68.90 145.79
C GLY A 181 -24.38 -68.76 147.31
N PRO A 182 -24.20 -69.85 148.09
CA PRO A 182 -24.28 -69.84 149.57
C PRO A 182 -23.21 -69.02 150.30
N ILE A 183 -22.21 -68.51 149.58
CA ILE A 183 -21.22 -67.56 150.10
C ILE A 183 -21.03 -66.46 149.05
N GLU A 184 -21.64 -65.30 149.28
CA GLU A 184 -21.60 -64.11 148.40
C GLU A 184 -20.44 -63.13 148.75
N ARG A 185 -19.45 -63.60 149.54
CA ARG A 185 -18.41 -62.86 150.33
C ARG A 185 -17.33 -62.13 149.50
N LEU A 186 -16.38 -61.34 150.05
CA LEU A 186 -15.83 -61.18 151.42
C LEU A 186 -15.13 -59.84 151.70
N ASP A 187 -14.73 -59.09 150.67
CA ASP A 187 -14.13 -57.75 150.76
C ASP A 187 -14.39 -56.98 149.46
N SER A 188 -14.06 -55.68 149.44
CA SER A 188 -14.34 -54.78 148.32
C SER A 188 -13.46 -54.99 147.07
N SER A 189 -12.82 -56.15 146.91
CA SER A 189 -12.01 -56.50 145.73
C SER A 189 -12.51 -57.73 144.94
N THR A 190 -13.63 -58.35 145.32
CA THR A 190 -14.13 -59.56 144.63
C THR A 190 -15.55 -59.35 144.08
N GLY A 191 -15.72 -59.45 142.76
CA GLY A 191 -16.96 -59.17 142.03
C GLY A 191 -18.04 -60.26 142.10
N GLU A 192 -19.27 -59.89 141.73
CA GLU A 192 -20.49 -60.71 141.75
C GLU A 192 -20.53 -61.78 140.65
N ILE A 193 -21.15 -62.94 140.94
CA ILE A 193 -21.33 -64.08 140.01
C ILE A 193 -22.50 -63.80 139.03
N MET A 194 -22.27 -63.98 137.73
CA MET A 194 -23.27 -63.80 136.65
C MET A 194 -23.56 -65.13 135.92
N CYS A 195 -24.83 -65.42 135.62
CA CYS A 195 -25.27 -66.57 134.83
C CYS A 195 -25.87 -66.14 133.48
N LEU A 196 -25.46 -66.77 132.37
CA LEU A 196 -25.97 -66.49 131.02
C LEU A 196 -27.18 -67.39 130.72
N VAL A 197 -28.31 -66.80 130.30
CA VAL A 197 -29.55 -67.55 129.96
C VAL A 197 -30.09 -67.11 128.60
N GLU A 198 -30.61 -68.05 127.81
CA GLU A 198 -30.99 -67.90 126.40
C GLU A 198 -32.52 -67.74 126.22
N VAL A 199 -32.96 -66.80 125.35
CA VAL A 199 -34.38 -66.48 125.07
C VAL A 199 -34.74 -66.82 123.61
N PRO A 200 -35.82 -67.58 123.32
CA PRO A 200 -36.13 -68.07 121.97
C PRO A 200 -36.74 -67.01 121.01
N ALA A 201 -36.71 -67.34 119.72
CA ALA A 201 -37.07 -66.48 118.58
C ALA A 201 -38.59 -66.33 118.32
N GLU A 202 -39.02 -65.18 117.76
CA GLU A 202 -40.42 -64.86 117.41
C GLU A 202 -40.67 -64.75 115.89
N TYR A 203 -41.86 -65.20 115.43
CA TYR A 203 -42.30 -65.21 114.02
C TYR A 203 -43.66 -64.48 113.83
N LYS A 204 -43.92 -63.89 112.65
CA LYS A 204 -45.19 -63.22 112.28
C LYS A 204 -45.60 -63.49 110.82
N THR A 205 -46.90 -63.66 110.54
CA THR A 205 -47.46 -63.90 109.19
C THR A 205 -47.97 -62.62 108.53
N VAL A 206 -47.68 -62.40 107.25
CA VAL A 206 -48.09 -61.21 106.46
C VAL A 206 -48.65 -61.64 105.10
N THR A 207 -49.74 -61.01 104.63
CA THR A 207 -50.38 -61.26 103.32
C THR A 207 -49.83 -60.34 102.23
N LYS A 208 -49.59 -60.88 101.02
CA LYS A 208 -49.11 -60.15 99.83
C LYS A 208 -50.04 -60.39 98.63
N ARG A 209 -50.39 -59.31 97.91
CA ARG A 209 -51.25 -59.31 96.73
C ARG A 209 -50.43 -59.38 95.44
N VAL A 210 -50.72 -60.34 94.56
CA VAL A 210 -50.01 -60.62 93.30
C VAL A 210 -50.96 -60.49 92.11
N VAL A 211 -50.46 -59.96 90.98
CA VAL A 211 -51.22 -59.77 89.73
C VAL A 211 -51.57 -61.13 89.12
N LYS A 212 -52.86 -61.40 88.90
CA LYS A 212 -53.36 -62.60 88.23
C LYS A 212 -53.39 -62.45 86.71
N ALA A 213 -53.69 -61.25 86.20
CA ALA A 213 -53.65 -60.93 84.77
C ALA A 213 -53.31 -59.45 84.54
N PRO A 214 -52.35 -59.12 83.64
CA PRO A 214 -51.96 -57.75 83.34
C PRO A 214 -52.95 -57.05 82.40
N ALA A 215 -52.95 -55.71 82.41
CA ALA A 215 -53.77 -54.88 81.53
C ALA A 215 -53.36 -55.05 80.05
N ARG A 216 -54.31 -54.97 79.11
CA ARG A 216 -54.06 -55.10 77.66
C ARG A 216 -54.92 -54.15 76.83
N THR A 217 -54.48 -53.82 75.63
CA THR A 217 -55.17 -52.95 74.68
C THR A 217 -55.74 -53.73 73.48
N VAL A 218 -56.85 -53.25 72.91
CA VAL A 218 -57.51 -53.81 71.71
C VAL A 218 -57.71 -52.69 70.68
N GLU A 219 -57.42 -52.96 69.41
CA GLU A 219 -57.48 -52.01 68.29
C GLU A 219 -58.77 -52.18 67.45
N GLU A 220 -59.43 -51.07 67.11
CA GLU A 220 -60.65 -51.02 66.27
C GLU A 220 -60.42 -50.10 65.05
N VAL A 221 -60.75 -50.56 63.83
CA VAL A 221 -60.40 -49.90 62.55
C VAL A 221 -61.64 -49.27 61.88
N ILE A 222 -61.56 -47.99 61.49
CA ILE A 222 -62.63 -47.24 60.81
C ILE A 222 -62.28 -47.06 59.32
N PRO A 223 -63.13 -47.48 58.36
CA PRO A 223 -62.78 -47.52 56.92
C PRO A 223 -62.75 -46.14 56.23
N ALA A 224 -61.95 -46.02 55.17
CA ALA A 224 -61.74 -44.80 54.40
C ALA A 224 -62.97 -44.33 53.59
N LYS A 225 -63.15 -43.00 53.45
CA LYS A 225 -64.26 -42.37 52.71
C LYS A 225 -63.76 -41.71 51.41
N TYR A 226 -64.51 -41.91 50.32
CA TYR A 226 -64.21 -41.39 48.98
C TYR A 226 -65.30 -40.42 48.51
N GLU A 227 -64.92 -39.34 47.83
CA GLU A 227 -65.84 -38.41 47.13
C GLU A 227 -65.45 -38.27 45.66
N THR A 228 -66.41 -37.95 44.80
CA THR A 228 -66.17 -37.80 43.35
C THR A 228 -66.06 -36.33 43.01
N ILE A 229 -64.94 -35.91 42.43
CA ILE A 229 -64.74 -34.53 41.96
C ILE A 229 -64.71 -34.52 40.43
N SER A 230 -65.37 -33.52 39.83
CA SER A 230 -65.34 -33.30 38.38
C SER A 230 -64.27 -32.27 38.03
N ARG A 231 -63.34 -32.61 37.14
CA ARG A 231 -62.35 -31.66 36.60
C ARG A 231 -62.46 -31.59 35.08
N LYS A 232 -62.47 -30.36 34.56
CA LYS A 232 -62.47 -30.06 33.12
C LYS A 232 -61.04 -30.20 32.60
N VAL A 233 -60.79 -31.21 31.78
CA VAL A 233 -59.48 -31.50 31.18
C VAL A 233 -59.53 -31.12 29.69
N VAL A 234 -58.41 -30.58 29.18
CA VAL A 234 -58.25 -30.27 27.75
C VAL A 234 -58.38 -31.57 26.97
N ASP A 235 -59.35 -31.62 26.07
CA ASP A 235 -59.61 -32.79 25.23
C ASP A 235 -58.76 -32.75 23.96
N THR A 236 -58.77 -31.60 23.28
CA THR A 236 -57.87 -31.30 22.17
C THR A 236 -57.17 -29.98 22.46
N PRO A 237 -55.82 -29.95 22.54
CA PRO A 237 -55.08 -28.71 22.80
C PRO A 237 -55.26 -27.72 21.65
N ALA A 238 -55.13 -26.43 21.96
CA ALA A 238 -55.15 -25.40 20.94
C ALA A 238 -54.02 -25.67 19.94
N SER A 239 -54.35 -25.67 18.66
CA SER A 239 -53.39 -25.92 17.59
C SER A 239 -53.42 -24.77 16.61
N THR A 240 -52.28 -24.52 15.98
CA THR A 240 -52.14 -23.47 15.00
C THR A 240 -52.08 -24.10 13.62
N ARG A 241 -52.91 -23.63 12.70
CA ARG A 241 -52.86 -23.99 11.29
C ARG A 241 -52.12 -22.91 10.53
N GLU A 242 -51.04 -23.28 9.85
CA GLU A 242 -50.31 -22.37 8.96
C GLU A 242 -50.97 -22.38 7.57
N ILE A 243 -51.33 -21.20 7.08
CA ILE A 243 -51.84 -21.00 5.72
C ILE A 243 -50.77 -20.25 4.93
N PRO A 244 -50.15 -20.87 3.89
CA PRO A 244 -49.13 -20.21 3.09
C PRO A 244 -49.76 -19.12 2.22
N VAL A 245 -49.23 -17.91 2.31
CA VAL A 245 -49.51 -16.80 1.40
C VAL A 245 -48.41 -16.80 0.35
N PRO A 246 -48.74 -17.04 -0.94
CA PRO A 246 -47.72 -17.14 -1.98
C PRO A 246 -47.03 -15.80 -2.22
N ALA A 247 -45.74 -15.86 -2.57
CA ALA A 247 -44.97 -14.68 -2.96
C ALA A 247 -45.60 -13.96 -4.15
N ARG A 248 -45.54 -12.62 -4.13
CA ARG A 248 -46.11 -11.77 -5.17
C ARG A 248 -44.97 -11.21 -6.04
N TYR A 249 -45.09 -11.43 -7.34
CA TYR A 249 -44.16 -10.91 -8.33
C TYR A 249 -44.83 -9.79 -9.12
N GLU A 250 -44.12 -8.68 -9.32
CA GLU A 250 -44.52 -7.63 -10.26
C GLU A 250 -43.48 -7.53 -11.37
N THR A 251 -43.96 -7.22 -12.58
CA THR A 251 -43.07 -7.00 -13.72
C THR A 251 -42.71 -5.53 -13.76
N VAL A 252 -41.43 -5.23 -13.54
CA VAL A 252 -40.91 -3.87 -13.56
C VAL A 252 -39.97 -3.72 -14.75
N LYS A 253 -40.07 -2.59 -15.46
CA LYS A 253 -39.16 -2.25 -16.55
C LYS A 253 -37.82 -1.80 -15.98
N VAL A 254 -36.84 -2.70 -16.01
CA VAL A 254 -35.48 -2.41 -15.55
C VAL A 254 -34.62 -1.98 -16.73
N ARG A 255 -33.86 -0.89 -16.57
CA ARG A 255 -32.93 -0.40 -17.58
C ARG A 255 -31.65 -1.23 -17.53
N LYS A 256 -31.51 -2.19 -18.44
CA LYS A 256 -30.36 -3.10 -18.50
C LYS A 256 -29.34 -2.62 -19.54
N LEU A 257 -28.05 -2.79 -19.23
CA LEU A 257 -26.96 -2.50 -20.15
C LEU A 257 -26.92 -3.59 -21.24
N VAL A 258 -27.18 -3.20 -22.49
CA VAL A 258 -27.23 -4.13 -23.64
C VAL A 258 -25.92 -4.14 -24.41
N SER A 259 -25.23 -3.00 -24.46
CA SER A 259 -23.87 -2.92 -25.00
C SER A 259 -23.04 -1.97 -24.18
N GLU A 260 -21.84 -2.40 -23.79
CA GLU A 260 -20.90 -1.57 -23.04
C GLU A 260 -20.36 -0.42 -23.90
N ALA A 261 -19.86 0.62 -23.24
CA ALA A 261 -19.14 1.67 -23.94
C ALA A 261 -17.82 1.10 -24.46
N SER A 262 -17.53 1.31 -25.74
CA SER A 262 -16.30 0.83 -26.38
C SER A 262 -15.66 1.98 -27.13
N SER A 263 -14.37 1.87 -27.40
CA SER A 263 -13.68 2.78 -28.30
C SER A 263 -13.27 2.06 -29.59
N LYS A 264 -13.23 2.81 -30.68
CA LYS A 264 -12.69 2.35 -31.97
C LYS A 264 -11.54 3.28 -32.36
N ALA A 265 -10.34 2.73 -32.52
CA ALA A 265 -9.22 3.47 -33.06
C ALA A 265 -9.31 3.51 -34.59
N VAL A 266 -9.29 4.73 -35.15
CA VAL A 266 -9.20 4.98 -36.59
C VAL A 266 -7.81 5.52 -36.88
N ASP A 267 -7.04 4.79 -37.69
CA ASP A 267 -5.68 5.16 -38.06
C ASP A 267 -5.68 6.30 -39.09
N ILE A 268 -4.97 7.38 -38.78
CA ILE A 268 -4.71 8.50 -39.67
C ILE A 268 -3.26 8.35 -40.17
N PRO A 269 -3.03 8.14 -41.47
CA PRO A 269 -1.69 7.89 -41.99
C PRO A 269 -0.80 9.13 -41.88
N ALA A 270 0.51 8.89 -41.77
CA ALA A 270 1.50 9.95 -41.81
C ALA A 270 1.43 10.70 -43.15
N GLN A 271 1.52 12.03 -43.10
CA GLN A 271 1.57 12.87 -44.29
C GLN A 271 2.98 13.39 -44.49
N TYR A 272 3.45 13.32 -45.73
CA TYR A 272 4.76 13.81 -46.14
C TYR A 272 4.58 15.05 -47.01
N ARG A 273 5.53 15.98 -46.93
CA ARG A 273 5.60 17.12 -47.85
C ARG A 273 7.00 17.22 -48.42
N THR A 274 7.07 17.62 -49.68
CA THR A 274 8.34 17.84 -50.37
C THR A 274 8.79 19.27 -50.15
N VAL A 275 9.95 19.45 -49.53
CA VAL A 275 10.55 20.76 -49.29
C VAL A 275 11.75 20.92 -50.24
N PRO A 276 11.86 22.03 -50.98
CA PRO A 276 13.04 22.29 -51.79
C PRO A 276 14.25 22.54 -50.89
N THR A 277 15.35 21.87 -51.18
CA THR A 277 16.61 22.01 -50.44
C THR A 277 17.69 22.55 -51.37
N ARG A 278 18.63 23.32 -50.80
CA ARG A 278 19.85 23.74 -51.48
C ARG A 278 21.03 23.20 -50.70
N LYS A 279 21.68 22.18 -51.26
CA LYS A 279 22.88 21.60 -50.67
C LYS A 279 24.11 22.35 -51.19
N LEU A 280 24.96 22.81 -50.28
CA LEU A 280 26.25 23.41 -50.65
C LEU A 280 27.16 22.31 -51.21
N VAL A 281 27.51 22.41 -52.50
CA VAL A 281 28.40 21.45 -53.17
C VAL A 281 29.85 21.92 -53.07
N ARG A 282 30.08 23.22 -53.26
CA ARG A 282 31.39 23.85 -53.12
C ARG A 282 31.24 25.20 -52.44
N ASP A 283 32.07 25.44 -51.44
CA ASP A 283 32.11 26.72 -50.75
C ASP A 283 32.71 27.82 -51.64
N SER A 284 32.36 29.07 -51.33
CA SER A 284 32.97 30.24 -51.94
C SER A 284 34.43 30.32 -51.55
N ARG A 285 35.31 30.67 -52.51
CA ARG A 285 36.75 30.76 -52.25
C ARG A 285 37.38 31.87 -53.07
N LEU A 286 38.55 32.33 -52.62
CA LEU A 286 39.37 33.28 -53.35
C LEU A 286 40.34 32.52 -54.24
N GLU A 287 40.30 32.78 -55.54
CA GLU A 287 41.15 32.15 -56.55
C GLU A 287 41.88 33.24 -57.33
N TRP A 288 43.15 33.00 -57.68
CA TRP A 288 43.90 33.89 -58.56
C TRP A 288 43.37 33.78 -59.98
N ARG A 289 42.98 34.91 -60.57
CA ARG A 289 42.61 34.99 -61.99
C ARG A 289 43.27 36.16 -62.66
N GLU A 290 43.48 35.99 -63.95
CA GLU A 290 43.91 37.06 -64.82
C GLU A 290 42.81 38.12 -64.96
N ILE A 291 43.21 39.37 -64.80
CA ILE A 291 42.36 40.55 -64.89
C ILE A 291 42.88 41.50 -65.94
N LEU A 292 42.00 42.40 -66.38
CA LEU A 292 42.39 43.46 -67.29
C LEU A 292 43.46 44.35 -66.63
N CYS A 293 44.64 44.41 -67.23
CA CYS A 293 45.69 45.33 -66.80
C CYS A 293 45.28 46.79 -67.03
N GLU A 294 45.83 47.70 -66.22
CA GLU A 294 45.65 49.15 -66.40
C GLU A 294 46.08 49.60 -67.80
N THR A 295 47.19 49.05 -68.31
CA THR A 295 47.72 49.34 -69.65
C THR A 295 46.78 48.94 -70.78
N ASN A 296 45.93 47.94 -70.57
CA ASN A 296 44.96 47.45 -71.55
C ASN A 296 43.54 48.03 -71.32
N THR A 297 43.34 48.82 -70.25
CA THR A 297 42.07 49.49 -69.93
C THR A 297 41.94 50.77 -70.77
N THR A 298 41.87 50.61 -72.08
CA THR A 298 41.71 51.74 -73.01
C THR A 298 40.24 52.16 -73.11
N ARG A 299 39.98 53.43 -73.45
CA ARG A 299 38.62 53.94 -73.67
C ARG A 299 37.83 53.07 -74.66
N GLY A 300 38.48 52.60 -75.72
CA GLY A 300 37.86 51.74 -76.72
C GLY A 300 37.42 50.38 -76.19
N VAL A 301 38.25 49.73 -75.36
CA VAL A 301 37.91 48.46 -74.71
C VAL A 301 36.74 48.66 -73.75
N VAL A 302 36.76 49.73 -72.95
CA VAL A 302 35.69 50.03 -71.99
C VAL A 302 34.37 50.36 -72.70
N SER A 303 34.39 51.10 -73.82
CA SER A 303 33.17 51.36 -74.60
C SER A 303 32.57 50.07 -75.16
N ARG A 304 33.39 49.14 -75.64
CA ARG A 304 32.92 47.81 -76.09
C ARG A 304 32.33 47.01 -74.93
N LEU A 305 32.97 47.03 -73.75
CA LEU A 305 32.46 46.41 -72.53
C LEU A 305 31.11 46.97 -72.11
N GLN A 306 30.97 48.30 -72.00
CA GLN A 306 29.72 48.96 -71.65
C GLN A 306 28.60 48.61 -72.65
N SER A 307 28.92 48.64 -73.96
CA SER A 307 27.96 48.25 -75.00
C SER A 307 27.54 46.79 -74.88
N ALA A 308 28.48 45.88 -74.61
CA ALA A 308 28.19 44.46 -74.46
C ALA A 308 27.32 44.19 -73.22
N LEU A 309 27.63 44.81 -72.08
CA LEU A 309 26.85 44.71 -70.85
C LEU A 309 25.41 45.24 -71.04
N ASN A 310 25.26 46.42 -71.63
CA ASN A 310 23.96 47.02 -71.92
C ASN A 310 23.14 46.15 -72.87
N THR A 311 23.78 45.55 -73.89
CA THR A 311 23.13 44.62 -74.83
C THR A 311 22.63 43.36 -74.12
N LYS A 312 23.35 42.89 -73.11
CA LYS A 312 22.96 41.76 -72.26
C LYS A 312 21.96 42.13 -71.16
N GLY A 313 21.52 43.39 -71.09
CA GLY A 313 20.55 43.88 -70.12
C GLY A 313 21.14 44.29 -68.76
N TYR A 314 22.46 44.45 -68.67
CA TYR A 314 23.15 44.93 -67.47
C TYR A 314 23.45 46.40 -67.64
N ASP A 315 22.80 47.26 -66.85
CA ASP A 315 22.93 48.72 -66.93
C ASP A 315 24.34 49.19 -66.54
N ALA A 316 25.18 49.38 -67.54
CA ALA A 316 26.55 49.87 -67.41
C ALA A 316 26.66 51.41 -67.51
N GLY A 317 25.52 52.11 -67.66
CA GLY A 317 25.46 53.54 -67.93
C GLY A 317 25.66 53.89 -69.41
N ALA A 318 25.98 55.17 -69.67
CA ALA A 318 26.30 55.65 -71.01
C ALA A 318 27.59 54.99 -71.53
N VAL A 319 27.66 54.73 -72.84
CA VAL A 319 28.86 54.16 -73.49
C VAL A 319 29.89 55.27 -73.72
N ASP A 320 30.54 55.71 -72.64
CA ASP A 320 31.52 56.80 -72.61
C ASP A 320 32.98 56.31 -72.59
N GLY A 321 33.18 55.00 -72.42
CA GLY A 321 34.50 54.37 -72.31
C GLY A 321 35.22 54.67 -71.00
N ILE A 322 34.50 55.09 -69.97
CA ILE A 322 35.03 55.34 -68.63
C ILE A 322 34.57 54.21 -67.70
N LEU A 323 35.53 53.50 -67.08
CA LEU A 323 35.23 52.41 -66.16
C LEU A 323 34.78 52.97 -64.80
N GLY A 324 33.56 53.50 -64.74
CA GLY A 324 32.96 54.08 -63.55
C GLY A 324 32.25 53.07 -62.65
N ASN A 325 31.69 53.55 -61.54
CA ASN A 325 30.97 52.72 -60.57
C ASN A 325 29.76 51.97 -61.18
N GLN A 326 29.04 52.59 -62.13
CA GLN A 326 27.90 51.95 -62.80
C GLN A 326 28.37 50.77 -63.66
N THR A 327 29.39 50.98 -64.50
CA THR A 327 29.99 49.90 -65.30
C THR A 327 30.54 48.78 -64.44
N LEU A 328 31.24 49.09 -63.33
CA LEU A 328 31.74 48.08 -62.39
C LEU A 328 30.61 47.32 -61.68
N ALA A 329 29.51 47.99 -61.32
CA ALA A 329 28.33 47.34 -60.76
C ALA A 329 27.67 46.40 -61.76
N ALA A 330 27.57 46.81 -63.03
CA ALA A 330 27.08 45.98 -64.13
C ALA A 330 27.96 44.74 -64.34
N VAL A 331 29.28 44.90 -64.35
CA VAL A 331 30.24 43.79 -64.42
C VAL A 331 30.05 42.83 -63.25
N LYS A 332 29.96 43.34 -62.01
CA LYS A 332 29.75 42.51 -60.83
C LYS A 332 28.43 41.75 -60.90
N LYS A 333 27.36 42.42 -61.36
CA LYS A 333 26.05 41.78 -61.54
C LYS A 333 26.11 40.70 -62.61
N TYR A 334 26.75 40.96 -63.75
CA TYR A 334 26.99 39.99 -64.80
C TYR A 334 27.72 38.76 -64.28
N GLN A 335 28.79 38.97 -63.51
CA GLN A 335 29.58 37.91 -62.91
C GLN A 335 28.75 37.04 -61.96
N LEU A 336 27.93 37.64 -61.09
CA LEU A 336 27.09 36.91 -60.14
C LEU A 336 25.99 36.11 -60.84
N ASP A 337 25.28 36.72 -61.80
CA ASP A 337 24.17 36.08 -62.50
C ASP A 337 24.64 34.90 -63.37
N ASN A 338 25.91 34.90 -63.82
CA ASN A 338 26.51 33.84 -64.61
C ASN A 338 27.42 32.88 -63.80
N ASN A 339 27.34 32.90 -62.46
CA ASN A 339 28.19 32.08 -61.57
C ASN A 339 29.71 32.19 -61.84
N MET A 340 30.17 33.38 -62.25
CA MET A 340 31.57 33.68 -62.53
C MET A 340 32.28 34.29 -61.32
N ALA A 341 33.60 34.37 -61.42
CA ALA A 341 34.42 35.06 -60.43
C ALA A 341 34.02 36.54 -60.34
N SER A 342 33.81 37.03 -59.13
CA SER A 342 33.33 38.39 -58.88
C SER A 342 34.34 39.24 -58.10
N GLY A 343 34.25 40.56 -58.27
CA GLY A 343 35.04 41.55 -57.52
C GLY A 343 36.12 42.27 -58.32
N GLN A 344 36.52 41.74 -59.49
CA GLN A 344 37.44 42.40 -60.43
C GLN A 344 37.04 42.07 -61.87
N LEU A 345 37.42 42.89 -62.84
CA LEU A 345 37.20 42.62 -64.27
C LEU A 345 38.22 41.59 -64.77
N THR A 346 37.83 40.31 -64.75
CA THR A 346 38.67 39.21 -65.26
C THR A 346 38.68 39.13 -66.78
N ILE A 347 39.78 38.70 -67.40
CA ILE A 347 39.86 38.51 -68.86
C ILE A 347 38.76 37.56 -69.37
N LYS A 348 38.47 36.50 -68.62
CA LYS A 348 37.36 35.57 -68.92
C LYS A 348 35.99 36.25 -69.11
N VAL A 349 35.73 37.36 -68.41
CA VAL A 349 34.46 38.11 -68.55
C VAL A 349 34.46 38.92 -69.84
N LEU A 350 35.61 39.46 -70.25
CA LEU A 350 35.75 40.14 -71.54
C LEU A 350 35.55 39.16 -72.69
N ASP A 351 36.17 37.98 -72.62
CA ASP A 351 36.00 36.92 -73.61
C ASP A 351 34.53 36.48 -73.74
N ASP A 352 33.85 36.26 -72.61
CA ASP A 352 32.45 35.85 -72.58
C ASP A 352 31.48 36.91 -73.11
N LEU A 353 31.84 38.19 -72.93
CA LEU A 353 31.13 39.34 -73.49
C LEU A 353 31.53 39.65 -74.93
N GLY A 354 32.49 38.92 -75.51
CA GLY A 354 32.98 39.12 -76.88
C GLY A 354 33.79 40.42 -77.06
N VAL A 355 34.41 40.91 -75.99
CA VAL A 355 35.21 42.14 -76.00
C VAL A 355 36.68 41.77 -76.19
N SER A 356 37.22 42.04 -77.38
CA SER A 356 38.66 41.89 -77.64
C SER A 356 39.48 43.04 -77.06
N LEU A 357 40.68 42.71 -76.59
CA LEU A 357 41.69 43.65 -76.08
C LEU A 357 42.35 44.46 -77.18
#